data_AF-A0A920E790-F1
#
_entry.id   AF-A0A920E790-F1
#
_cell.length_a   1.000
_cell.length_b   1.000
_cell.length_c   1.000
_cell.angle_alpha   90.00
_cell.angle_beta   90.00
_cell.angle_gamma   90.00
#
_symmetry.space_group_name_H-M   'P 1'
#
loop_
_entity.id
_entity.type
_entity.pdbx_description
1 polymer ?
#
loop_
_entity_poly.entity_id
_entity_poly.type
_entity_poly.pdbx_seq_one_letter_code
_entity_poly.pdbx_strand_id
1 'polypeptide(L)'
;MKYYVDSKILESDKPLSLREIFDKLEFGTDVLGAEINGEIKDFYFNPADESKIYPIFLGNEKSLTLIRHSTAHILAQAVQSIYPDTKVTIGPVIEDGFYYDFYTDRNFTEDDLKLFENKMHEILEKMSHLKRSYK
;
A
#
# COMPACT_ATOMS: atom_id res chain seq x y z
N MET A 1 -24.85 0.12 -2.07
CA MET A 1 -23.78 -0.88 -1.98
C MET A 1 -23.70 -1.42 -0.57
N LYS A 2 -23.48 -2.72 -0.43
CA LYS A 2 -23.41 -3.44 0.82
C LYS A 2 -22.09 -4.20 0.88
N TYR A 3 -21.35 -4.05 1.96
CA TYR A 3 -20.05 -4.67 2.16
C TYR A 3 -20.09 -5.56 3.40
N TYR A 4 -19.61 -6.79 3.27
CA TYR A 4 -19.54 -7.75 4.37
C TYR A 4 -18.09 -7.81 4.85
N VAL A 5 -17.79 -7.16 5.99
CA VAL A 5 -16.43 -7.04 6.53
C VAL A 5 -16.32 -7.89 7.77
N ASP A 6 -15.78 -9.10 7.61
CA ASP A 6 -15.79 -10.14 8.65
C ASP A 6 -17.21 -10.34 9.25
N SER A 7 -17.43 -9.98 10.51
CA SER A 7 -18.71 -10.04 11.23
C SER A 7 -19.55 -8.76 11.12
N LYS A 8 -19.01 -7.69 10.52
CA LYS A 8 -19.66 -6.39 10.34
C LYS A 8 -20.25 -6.24 8.93
N ILE A 9 -21.28 -5.41 8.81
CA ILE A 9 -21.88 -5.03 7.53
C ILE A 9 -21.88 -3.51 7.42
N LEU A 10 -21.48 -3.00 6.26
CA LEU A 10 -21.55 -1.57 5.94
C LEU A 10 -22.39 -1.36 4.68
N GLU A 11 -23.38 -0.49 4.78
CA GLU A 11 -24.16 -0.03 3.63
C GLU A 11 -23.75 1.40 3.25
N SER A 12 -23.71 1.67 1.95
CA SER A 12 -23.37 2.99 1.41
C SER A 12 -24.06 3.25 0.08
N ASP A 13 -24.51 4.49 -0.13
CA ASP A 13 -25.16 4.93 -1.37
C ASP A 13 -24.18 5.17 -2.52
N LYS A 14 -22.87 5.13 -2.25
CA LYS A 14 -21.81 5.33 -3.24
C LYS A 14 -20.73 4.25 -3.11
N PRO A 15 -19.92 4.01 -4.16
CA PRO A 15 -18.73 3.18 -4.05
C PRO A 15 -17.77 3.74 -3.01
N LEU A 16 -17.27 2.85 -2.15
CA LEU A 16 -16.26 3.14 -1.15
C LEU A 16 -14.98 2.36 -1.44
N SER A 17 -13.85 3.00 -1.19
CA SER A 17 -12.54 2.34 -1.11
C SER A 17 -12.41 1.53 0.18
N LEU A 18 -11.48 0.57 0.22
CA LEU A 18 -11.16 -0.17 1.44
C LEU A 18 -10.77 0.76 2.59
N ARG A 19 -10.08 1.87 2.32
CA ARG A 19 -9.81 2.92 3.31
C ARG A 19 -11.09 3.44 3.94
N GLU A 20 -12.02 3.92 3.12
CA GLU A 20 -13.26 4.52 3.61
C GLU A 20 -14.13 3.52 4.37
N ILE A 21 -14.14 2.26 3.93
CA ILE A 21 -14.86 1.17 4.61
C ILE A 21 -14.28 0.94 6.01
N PHE A 22 -12.96 0.82 6.13
CA PHE A 22 -12.30 0.60 7.42
C PHE A 22 -12.40 1.80 8.35
N ASP A 23 -12.27 3.03 7.81
CA ASP A 23 -12.45 4.27 8.57
C ASP A 23 -13.88 4.34 9.14
N LYS A 24 -14.90 4.03 8.32
CA LYS A 24 -16.32 4.04 8.75
C LYS A 24 -16.68 2.96 9.76
N LEU A 25 -15.99 1.82 9.72
CA LEU A 25 -16.19 0.71 10.64
C LEU A 25 -15.27 0.77 11.86
N GLU A 26 -14.52 1.87 12.01
CA GLU A 26 -13.61 2.18 13.13
C GLU A 26 -12.57 1.07 13.37
N PHE A 27 -11.99 0.55 12.28
CA PHE A 27 -10.86 -0.37 12.40
C PHE A 27 -9.61 0.36 12.92
N GLY A 28 -8.77 -0.37 13.66
CA GLY A 28 -7.51 0.14 14.18
C GLY A 28 -6.47 0.41 13.10
N THR A 29 -5.37 1.04 13.51
CA THR A 29 -4.20 1.32 12.64
C THR A 29 -3.39 0.07 12.31
N ASP A 30 -3.74 -1.07 12.88
CA ASP A 30 -3.13 -2.38 12.68
C ASP A 30 -3.70 -3.12 11.46
N VAL A 31 -4.81 -2.65 10.86
CA VAL A 31 -5.23 -3.14 9.54
C VAL A 31 -4.28 -2.60 8.47
N LEU A 32 -3.92 -3.43 7.49
CA LEU A 32 -3.03 -3.07 6.38
C LEU A 32 -3.70 -3.15 5.00
N GLY A 33 -4.83 -3.83 4.90
CA GLY A 33 -5.54 -4.10 3.65
C GLY A 33 -6.61 -5.17 3.86
N ALA A 34 -7.02 -5.83 2.78
CA ALA A 34 -8.00 -6.90 2.85
C ALA A 34 -7.73 -8.02 1.85
N GLU A 35 -8.23 -9.20 2.14
CA GLU A 35 -8.44 -10.24 1.15
C GLU A 35 -9.89 -10.20 0.64
N ILE A 36 -10.04 -10.22 -0.68
CA ILE A 36 -11.33 -10.20 -1.38
C ILE A 36 -11.24 -11.21 -2.52
N ASN A 37 -12.15 -12.18 -2.56
CA ASN A 37 -12.16 -13.25 -3.58
C ASN A 37 -10.82 -14.02 -3.71
N GLY A 38 -10.10 -14.19 -2.60
CA GLY A 38 -8.79 -14.87 -2.58
C GLY A 38 -7.60 -13.98 -2.99
N GLU A 39 -7.84 -12.72 -3.34
CA GLU A 39 -6.79 -11.77 -3.72
C GLU A 39 -6.54 -10.74 -2.62
N ILE A 40 -5.27 -10.41 -2.38
CA ILE A 40 -4.86 -9.36 -1.45
C ILE A 40 -5.02 -8.00 -2.14
N LYS A 41 -5.70 -7.06 -1.47
CA LYS A 41 -5.98 -5.70 -1.95
C LYS A 41 -5.56 -4.67 -0.91
N ASP A 42 -5.00 -3.56 -1.38
CA ASP A 42 -4.62 -2.43 -0.55
C ASP A 42 -5.80 -1.48 -0.27
N PHE A 43 -5.55 -0.42 0.48
CA PHE A 43 -6.57 0.55 0.88
C PHE A 43 -7.23 1.35 -0.25
N TYR A 44 -6.60 1.43 -1.42
CA TYR A 44 -7.11 2.21 -2.56
C TYR A 44 -8.04 1.39 -3.45
N PHE A 45 -8.12 0.08 -3.24
CA PHE A 45 -9.04 -0.78 -3.96
C PHE A 45 -10.50 -0.44 -3.62
N ASN A 46 -11.35 -0.41 -4.64
CA ASN A 46 -12.79 -0.21 -4.53
C ASN A 46 -13.50 -1.56 -4.69
N PRO A 47 -14.00 -2.18 -3.61
CA PRO A 47 -14.73 -3.44 -3.71
C PRO A 47 -16.05 -3.29 -4.46
N ALA A 48 -16.46 -4.35 -5.16
CA ALA A 48 -17.76 -4.44 -5.80
C ALA A 48 -18.90 -4.52 -4.75
N ASP A 49 -20.14 -4.34 -5.20
CA ASP A 49 -21.30 -4.54 -4.34
C ASP A 49 -21.35 -5.99 -3.82
N GLU A 50 -21.84 -6.15 -2.59
CA GLU A 50 -21.91 -7.43 -1.88
C GLU A 50 -20.56 -8.14 -1.66
N SER A 51 -19.44 -7.42 -1.78
CA SER A 51 -18.11 -7.99 -1.54
C SER A 51 -17.95 -8.51 -0.12
N LYS A 52 -17.35 -9.70 0.00
CA LYS A 52 -16.82 -10.23 1.26
C LYS A 52 -15.38 -9.78 1.43
N ILE A 53 -15.13 -9.07 2.52
CA ILE A 53 -13.89 -8.39 2.82
C ILE A 53 -13.34 -9.00 4.11
N TYR A 54 -12.14 -9.56 4.02
CA TYR A 54 -11.44 -10.14 5.16
C TYR A 54 -10.26 -9.24 5.51
N PRO A 55 -10.34 -8.43 6.59
CA PRO A 55 -9.27 -7.51 6.95
C PRO A 55 -7.96 -8.26 7.22
N ILE A 56 -6.86 -7.74 6.69
CA ILE A 56 -5.51 -8.25 6.96
C ILE A 56 -4.85 -7.34 7.99
N PHE A 57 -4.70 -7.86 9.20
CA PHE A 57 -4.02 -7.18 10.30
C PHE A 57 -2.50 -7.40 10.26
N LEU A 58 -1.77 -6.49 10.89
CA LEU A 58 -0.35 -6.60 11.16
C LEU A 58 -0.07 -7.89 11.95
N GLY A 59 0.92 -8.67 11.50
CA GLY A 59 1.28 -9.95 12.11
C GLY A 59 0.57 -11.16 11.50
N ASN A 60 -0.46 -10.98 10.66
CA ASN A 60 -0.99 -12.07 9.85
C ASN A 60 0.04 -12.54 8.81
N GLU A 61 -0.03 -13.80 8.40
CA GLU A 61 0.85 -14.37 7.37
C GLU A 61 0.85 -13.54 6.06
N LYS A 62 -0.35 -13.06 5.66
CA LYS A 62 -0.54 -12.25 4.44
C LYS A 62 -0.11 -10.78 4.60
N SER A 63 0.19 -10.32 5.81
CA SER A 63 0.55 -8.92 6.08
C SER A 63 1.86 -8.51 5.42
N LEU A 64 2.80 -9.45 5.32
CA LEU A 64 4.13 -9.19 4.75
C LEU A 64 4.06 -8.83 3.27
N THR A 65 3.12 -9.42 2.52
CA THR A 65 2.89 -9.09 1.11
C THR A 65 2.47 -7.63 0.93
N LEU A 66 1.56 -7.14 1.77
CA LEU A 66 1.11 -5.73 1.75
C LEU A 66 2.23 -4.77 2.13
N ILE A 67 3.03 -5.12 3.13
CA ILE A 67 4.19 -4.33 3.56
C ILE A 67 5.19 -4.23 2.40
N ARG A 68 5.60 -5.36 1.81
CA ARG A 68 6.56 -5.39 0.69
C ARG A 68 6.05 -4.61 -0.52
N HIS A 69 4.76 -4.73 -0.85
CA HIS A 69 4.15 -3.96 -1.94
C HIS A 69 4.23 -2.45 -1.67
N SER A 70 3.88 -2.03 -0.45
CA SER A 70 3.96 -0.63 -0.05
C SER A 70 5.40 -0.11 -0.07
N THR A 71 6.36 -0.91 0.39
CA THR A 71 7.78 -0.57 0.35
C THR A 71 8.31 -0.43 -1.09
N ALA A 72 7.85 -1.27 -2.02
CA ALA A 72 8.18 -1.13 -3.44
C ALA A 72 7.72 0.23 -4.01
N HIS A 73 6.51 0.68 -3.65
CA HIS A 73 6.03 2.01 -4.05
C HIS A 73 6.87 3.14 -3.46
N ILE A 74 7.27 3.02 -2.19
CA ILE A 74 8.13 4.03 -1.55
C ILE A 74 9.50 4.08 -2.23
N LEU A 75 10.06 2.93 -2.63
CA LEU A 75 11.29 2.88 -3.44
C LEU A 75 11.11 3.60 -4.78
N ALA A 76 10.02 3.33 -5.51
CA ALA A 76 9.75 4.02 -6.77
C ALA A 76 9.64 5.54 -6.59
N GLN A 77 8.95 6.00 -5.54
CA GLN A 77 8.86 7.42 -5.20
C GLN A 77 10.21 8.02 -4.84
N ALA A 78 11.04 7.31 -4.08
CA ALA A 78 12.38 7.74 -3.71
C ALA A 78 13.27 7.91 -4.96
N VAL A 79 13.28 6.91 -5.84
CA VAL A 79 14.05 6.94 -7.09
C VAL A 79 13.59 8.09 -7.98
N GLN A 80 12.28 8.26 -8.19
CA GLN A 80 11.78 9.38 -9.00
C GLN A 80 12.01 10.75 -8.36
N SER A 81 12.04 10.84 -7.03
CA SER A 81 12.37 12.09 -6.34
C SER A 81 13.83 12.50 -6.52
N ILE A 82 14.74 11.54 -6.64
CA ILE A 82 16.18 11.80 -6.81
C ILE A 82 16.52 11.93 -8.31
N TYR A 83 15.91 11.07 -9.14
CA TYR A 83 16.12 10.98 -10.58
C TYR A 83 14.78 11.10 -11.33
N PRO A 84 14.28 12.32 -11.54
CA PRO A 84 12.94 12.58 -12.08
C PRO A 84 12.66 11.99 -13.46
N ASP A 85 13.70 11.83 -14.28
CA ASP A 85 13.57 11.28 -15.64
C ASP A 85 13.43 9.74 -15.65
N THR A 86 13.58 9.09 -14.49
CA THR A 86 13.44 7.64 -14.35
C THR A 86 11.98 7.23 -14.49
N LYS A 87 11.72 6.29 -15.41
CA LYS A 87 10.38 5.72 -15.60
C LYS A 87 10.22 4.42 -14.83
N VAL A 88 9.17 4.38 -14.04
CA VAL A 88 8.73 3.23 -13.26
C VAL A 88 8.09 2.21 -14.19
N THR A 89 8.46 0.92 -14.09
CA THR A 89 7.87 -0.14 -14.91
C THR A 89 7.10 -1.15 -14.05
N ILE A 90 7.72 -2.24 -13.62
CA ILE A 90 7.10 -3.28 -12.78
C ILE A 90 7.78 -3.36 -11.41
N GLY A 91 6.98 -3.57 -10.36
CA GLY A 91 7.46 -3.71 -8.99
C GLY A 91 6.77 -4.85 -8.25
N PRO A 92 7.04 -6.12 -8.60
CA PRO A 92 6.36 -7.24 -7.98
C PRO A 92 6.94 -7.57 -6.59
N VAL A 93 6.08 -8.13 -5.75
CA VAL A 93 6.49 -8.79 -4.50
C VAL A 93 6.96 -10.20 -4.84
N ILE A 94 8.06 -10.63 -4.21
CA ILE A 94 8.61 -11.98 -4.30
C ILE A 94 8.64 -12.64 -2.91
N GLU A 95 9.00 -13.92 -2.85
CA GLU A 95 8.97 -14.73 -1.62
C GLU A 95 9.75 -14.11 -0.45
N ASP A 96 10.93 -13.55 -0.72
CA ASP A 96 11.82 -12.98 0.31
C ASP A 96 11.93 -11.45 0.27
N GLY A 97 11.15 -10.78 -0.59
CA GLY A 97 11.27 -9.32 -0.74
C GLY A 97 10.42 -8.73 -1.85
N PHE A 98 10.97 -7.74 -2.53
CA PHE A 98 10.40 -7.12 -3.72
C PHE A 98 11.54 -6.59 -4.58
N TYR A 99 11.27 -6.34 -5.86
CA TYR A 99 12.18 -5.57 -6.70
C TYR A 99 11.38 -4.53 -7.48
N TYR A 100 12.10 -3.61 -8.13
CA TYR A 100 11.50 -2.64 -9.04
C TYR A 100 12.38 -2.47 -10.27
N ASP A 101 11.78 -2.61 -11.44
CA ASP A 101 12.41 -2.33 -12.71
C ASP A 101 12.21 -0.87 -13.10
N PHE A 102 13.32 -0.21 -13.44
CA PHE A 102 13.34 1.18 -13.85
C PHE A 102 13.90 1.30 -15.27
N TYR A 103 13.22 2.09 -16.10
CA TYR A 103 13.77 2.52 -17.38
C TYR A 103 14.48 3.87 -17.18
N THR A 104 15.79 3.87 -17.41
CA THR A 104 16.66 5.02 -17.21
C THR A 104 17.93 4.88 -18.05
N ASP A 105 18.52 6.01 -18.44
CA ASP A 105 19.75 6.04 -19.26
C ASP A 105 21.03 5.83 -18.43
N ARG A 106 20.90 5.74 -17.10
CA ARG A 106 22.00 5.55 -16.16
C ARG A 106 21.96 4.19 -15.48
N ASN A 107 23.13 3.65 -15.18
CA ASN A 107 23.22 2.51 -14.27
C ASN A 107 23.20 3.01 -12.82
N PHE A 108 22.48 2.30 -11.96
CA PHE A 108 22.54 2.53 -10.53
C PHE A 108 23.78 1.84 -9.94
N THR A 109 24.39 2.52 -8.99
CA THR A 109 25.56 2.07 -8.22
C THR A 109 25.16 1.69 -6.80
N GLU A 110 26.05 1.06 -6.04
CA GLU A 110 25.80 0.78 -4.61
C GLU A 110 25.58 2.04 -3.78
N ASP A 111 26.21 3.16 -4.15
CA ASP A 111 26.00 4.44 -3.48
C ASP A 111 24.63 5.05 -3.81
N ASP A 112 24.09 4.78 -5.01
CA ASP A 112 22.71 5.14 -5.35
C ASP A 112 21.72 4.38 -4.45
N LEU A 113 21.98 3.10 -4.13
CA LEU A 113 21.11 2.33 -3.25
C LEU A 113 21.02 2.96 -1.85
N LYS A 114 22.13 3.44 -1.29
CA LYS A 114 22.15 4.16 0.00
C LYS A 114 21.36 5.47 -0.09
N LEU A 115 21.47 6.20 -1.21
CA LEU A 115 20.71 7.42 -1.43
C LEU A 115 19.20 7.12 -1.49
N PHE A 116 18.81 6.05 -2.17
CA PHE A 116 17.41 5.62 -2.25
C PHE A 116 16.88 5.24 -0.87
N GLU A 117 17.58 4.40 -0.11
CA GLU A 117 17.16 3.98 1.23
C GLU A 117 16.98 5.20 2.18
N ASN A 118 17.96 6.11 2.22
CA ASN A 118 17.84 7.34 2.99
C ASN A 118 16.61 8.16 2.57
N LYS A 119 16.36 8.26 1.27
CA LYS A 119 15.19 8.98 0.75
C LYS A 119 13.87 8.28 1.09
N MET A 120 13.83 6.96 1.08
CA MET A 120 12.67 6.19 1.53
C MET A 120 12.35 6.48 3.00
N HIS A 121 13.37 6.53 3.87
CA HIS A 121 13.21 6.93 5.27
C HIS A 121 12.67 8.36 5.42
N GLU A 122 13.22 9.33 4.68
CA GLU A 122 12.68 10.70 4.69
C GLU A 122 11.20 10.76 4.26
N ILE A 123 10.81 9.99 3.25
CA ILE A 123 9.43 9.92 2.77
C ILE A 123 8.53 9.35 3.87
N LEU A 124 8.96 8.27 4.53
CA LEU A 124 8.24 7.65 5.64
C LEU A 124 8.06 8.62 6.83
N GLU A 125 9.11 9.35 7.21
CA GLU A 125 9.03 10.35 8.27
C GLU A 125 8.00 11.43 7.94
N LYS A 126 8.03 11.97 6.71
CA LYS A 126 7.04 12.94 6.24
C LYS A 126 5.61 12.38 6.26
N MET A 127 5.44 11.12 5.89
CA MET A 127 4.14 10.43 5.98
C MET A 127 3.66 10.26 7.42
N SER A 128 4.55 10.01 8.37
CA SER A 128 4.21 9.89 9.79
C SER A 128 3.77 11.22 10.41
N HIS A 129 4.29 12.34 9.91
CA HIS A 129 3.93 13.69 10.33
C HIS A 129 2.65 14.22 9.69
N LEU A 130 2.14 13.56 8.64
CA LEU A 130 0.78 13.78 8.15
C LEU A 130 -0.23 13.23 9.18
N LYS A 131 -0.44 13.99 10.27
CA LYS A 131 -1.61 13.81 11.14
C LYS A 131 -2.85 13.99 10.25
N ARG A 132 -3.51 12.87 9.95
CA ARG A 132 -4.81 12.88 9.29
C ARG A 132 -5.83 13.47 10.25
N SER A 133 -6.02 14.78 10.21
CA SER A 133 -7.18 15.40 10.83
C SER A 133 -8.37 15.16 9.90
N TYR A 134 -9.15 14.11 10.17
CA TYR A 134 -10.50 14.06 9.66
C TYR A 134 -11.32 15.00 10.56
N LYS A 135 -11.77 16.12 9.98
CA LYS A 135 -12.84 16.97 10.54
C LYS A 135 -14.17 16.44 10.06
#